data_AF-A0A399SIH8-F1
#
_entry.id   AF-A0A399SIH8-F1
#
_cell.length_a   1.000
_cell.length_b   1.000
_cell.length_c   1.000
_cell.angle_alpha   90.00
_cell.angle_beta   90.00
_cell.angle_gamma   90.00
#
_symmetry.space_group_name_H-M   'P 1'
#
loop_
_entity.id
_entity.type
_entity.pdbx_description
1 polymer ?
#
loop_
_entity_poly.entity_id
_entity_poly.type
_entity_poly.pdbx_seq_one_letter_code
_entity_poly.pdbx_strand_id
1 'polypeptide(L)'
;MDQTDLREVLSLEGLRLLDSLPAPAPGDDMVRMVSALRGEGHSPALVSAVLTQSRLRARARTKFGEFAARMLFTEAGLEQATRLPVAAQHAGRFQQAGVAHVADLGCGIGGDAMAMAA
;
A
#
# COMPACT_ATOMS: atom_id res chain seq x y z
N MET A 1 -2.80 -1.47 11.68
CA MET A 1 -3.35 -0.11 11.49
C MET A 1 -4.62 -0.05 12.28
N ASP A 2 -4.69 0.88 13.22
CA ASP A 2 -5.92 1.11 13.99
C ASP A 2 -6.80 2.16 13.29
N GLN A 3 -7.95 2.47 13.90
CA GLN A 3 -8.91 3.44 13.34
C GLN A 3 -8.36 4.87 13.29
N THR A 4 -7.45 5.22 14.19
CA THR A 4 -6.86 6.56 14.26
C THR A 4 -5.87 6.74 13.11
N ASP A 5 -4.94 5.79 12.94
CA ASP A 5 -4.00 5.77 11.82
C ASP A 5 -4.73 5.82 10.47
N LEU A 6 -5.84 5.07 10.35
CA LEU A 6 -6.64 5.04 9.14
C LEU A 6 -7.23 6.42 8.80
N ARG A 7 -7.73 7.15 9.80
CA ARG A 7 -8.29 8.50 9.61
C ARG A 7 -7.22 9.49 9.17
N GLU A 8 -6.02 9.40 9.75
CA GLU A 8 -4.89 10.25 9.37
C GLU A 8 -4.48 10.00 7.91
N VAL A 9 -4.27 8.73 7.54
CA VAL A 9 -3.83 8.35 6.18
C VAL A 9 -4.87 8.68 5.11
N LEU A 10 -6.16 8.42 5.37
CA LEU A 10 -7.23 8.66 4.39
C LEU A 10 -7.67 10.13 4.32
N SER A 11 -7.08 11.01 5.12
CA SER A 11 -7.27 12.44 4.96
C SER A 11 -6.59 12.95 3.67
N LEU A 12 -7.08 14.07 3.13
CA LEU A 12 -6.47 14.70 1.96
C LEU A 12 -5.01 15.12 2.25
N GLU A 13 -4.74 15.58 3.47
CA GLU A 13 -3.38 15.92 3.92
C GLU A 13 -2.50 14.67 3.98
N GLY A 14 -2.99 13.58 4.58
CA GLY A 14 -2.24 12.33 4.72
C GLY A 14 -1.89 11.67 3.40
N LEU A 15 -2.84 11.60 2.45
CA LEU A 15 -2.57 11.07 1.11
C LEU A 15 -1.53 11.93 0.36
N ARG A 16 -1.67 13.27 0.41
CA ARG A 16 -0.71 14.18 -0.23
C ARG A 16 0.68 14.07 0.37
N LEU A 17 0.76 14.04 1.70
CA LEU A 17 2.03 13.91 2.39
C LEU A 17 2.67 12.57 2.05
N LEU A 18 1.91 11.48 2.09
CA LEU A 18 2.40 10.15 1.73
C LEU A 18 2.93 10.09 0.29
N ASP A 19 2.26 10.74 -0.66
CA ASP A 19 2.68 10.78 -2.07
C ASP A 19 3.90 11.69 -2.30
N SER A 20 4.16 12.66 -1.43
CA SER A 20 5.35 13.53 -1.50
C SER A 20 6.62 12.88 -0.93
N LEU A 21 6.50 11.85 -0.11
CA LEU A 21 7.65 11.23 0.54
C LEU A 21 8.47 10.39 -0.45
N PRO A 22 9.82 10.44 -0.37
CA PRO A 22 10.64 9.48 -1.08
C PRO A 22 10.40 8.08 -0.52
N ALA A 23 10.63 7.06 -1.36
CA ALA A 23 10.60 5.67 -0.89
C ALA A 23 11.76 5.45 0.09
N PRO A 24 11.50 4.95 1.31
CA PRO A 24 12.53 4.78 2.32
C PRO A 24 13.55 3.73 1.88
N ALA A 25 14.82 4.05 2.08
CA ALA A 25 15.96 3.20 1.77
C ALA A 25 16.65 2.69 3.05
N PRO A 26 17.36 1.55 2.98
CA PRO A 26 18.22 1.11 4.08
C PRO A 26 19.26 2.19 4.41
N GLY A 27 19.31 2.61 5.68
CA GLY A 27 20.24 3.64 6.15
C GLY A 27 19.64 5.04 6.25
N ASP A 28 18.39 5.25 5.85
CA ASP A 28 17.70 6.53 6.06
C ASP A 28 17.60 6.88 7.54
N ASP A 29 17.89 8.14 7.86
CA ASP A 29 17.73 8.68 9.22
C ASP A 29 16.25 8.98 9.50
N MET A 30 15.55 7.95 9.99
CA MET A 30 14.14 8.03 10.36
C MET A 30 13.86 9.09 11.42
N VAL A 31 14.80 9.31 12.36
CA VAL A 31 14.64 10.32 13.42
C VAL A 31 14.63 11.71 12.81
N ARG A 32 15.60 11.99 11.92
CA ARG A 32 15.66 13.27 11.20
C ARG A 32 14.40 13.52 10.37
N MET A 33 13.88 12.49 9.71
CA MET A 33 12.66 12.62 8.90
C MET A 33 11.42 12.90 9.77
N VAL A 34 11.27 12.24 10.92
CA VAL A 34 10.22 12.55 11.90
C VAL A 34 10.35 13.99 12.40
N SER A 35 11.56 14.43 12.75
CA SER A 35 11.81 15.80 13.24
C SER A 35 11.50 16.85 12.18
N ALA A 36 11.86 16.61 10.91
CA ALA A 36 11.57 17.52 9.81
C ALA A 36 10.06 17.69 9.59
N LEU A 37 9.33 16.58 9.45
CA LEU A 37 7.87 16.61 9.22
C LEU A 37 7.10 17.26 10.39
N ARG A 38 7.55 17.04 11.63
CA ARG A 38 6.96 17.72 12.79
C ARG A 38 7.31 19.22 12.80
N GLY A 39 8.50 19.59 12.34
CA GLY A 39 8.91 20.99 12.16
C GLY A 39 8.10 21.73 11.09
N GLU A 40 7.57 21.01 10.10
CA GLU A 40 6.64 21.52 9.08
C GLU A 40 5.21 21.72 9.61
N GLY A 41 4.94 21.34 10.86
CA GLY A 41 3.64 21.55 11.54
C GLY A 41 2.70 20.36 11.51
N HIS A 42 3.11 19.22 10.94
CA HIS A 42 2.29 18.02 10.93
C HIS A 42 2.13 17.41 12.32
N SER A 43 0.92 16.88 12.59
CA SER A 43 0.62 16.24 13.87
C SER A 43 1.46 14.97 14.07
N PRO A 44 1.81 14.59 15.32
CA PRO A 44 2.52 13.34 15.57
C PRO A 44 1.80 12.09 15.04
N ALA A 45 0.47 12.08 15.09
CA ALA A 45 -0.35 10.99 14.59
C ALA A 45 -0.24 10.86 13.06
N LEU A 46 -0.36 11.99 12.35
CA LEU A 46 -0.22 12.04 10.89
C LEU A 46 1.17 11.56 10.44
N VAL A 47 2.23 12.09 11.06
CA VAL A 47 3.62 11.72 10.75
C VAL A 47 3.84 10.23 10.96
N SER A 48 3.36 9.68 12.08
CA SER A 48 3.47 8.24 12.37
C SER A 48 2.75 7.38 11.34
N ALA A 49 1.51 7.73 11.01
CA ALA A 49 0.68 6.95 10.11
C ALA A 49 1.21 6.97 8.67
N VAL A 50 1.64 8.14 8.19
CA VAL A 50 2.21 8.32 6.84
C VAL A 50 3.57 7.64 6.70
N LEU A 51 4.48 7.77 7.68
CA LEU A 51 5.77 7.07 7.62
C LEU A 51 5.61 5.54 7.68
N THR A 52 4.59 5.06 8.40
CA THR A 52 4.24 3.64 8.40
C THR A 52 3.78 3.18 7.02
N GLN A 53 2.90 3.94 6.35
CA GLN A 53 2.50 3.63 4.98
C GLN A 53 3.68 3.68 4.00
N SER A 54 4.54 4.68 4.11
CA SER A 54 5.72 4.82 3.24
C SER A 54 6.63 3.58 3.32
N ARG A 55 6.90 3.08 4.53
CA ARG A 55 7.63 1.82 4.74
C ARG A 55 6.92 0.60 4.14
N LEU A 56 5.60 0.52 4.30
CA LEU A 56 4.82 -0.59 3.74
C LEU A 56 4.79 -0.54 2.21
N ARG A 57 4.65 0.64 1.60
CA ARG A 57 4.77 0.82 0.13
C ARG A 57 6.14 0.37 -0.38
N ALA A 58 7.22 0.72 0.32
CA ALA A 58 8.56 0.25 -0.04
C ALA A 58 8.69 -1.27 0.01
N ARG A 59 8.22 -1.93 1.09
CA ARG A 59 8.17 -3.40 1.20
C ARG A 59 7.31 -4.03 0.10
N ALA A 60 6.16 -3.41 -0.19
CA ALA A 60 5.18 -3.90 -1.14
C ALA A 60 5.66 -3.91 -2.59
N ARG A 61 6.68 -3.11 -2.95
CA ARG A 61 7.31 -3.15 -4.29
C ARG A 61 7.74 -4.57 -4.68
N THR A 62 8.16 -5.41 -3.73
CA THR A 62 8.52 -6.80 -3.99
C THR A 62 7.36 -7.67 -4.48
N LYS A 63 6.12 -7.39 -4.07
CA LYS A 63 4.91 -8.12 -4.48
C LYS A 63 4.16 -7.44 -5.63
N PHE A 64 4.16 -6.11 -5.65
CA PHE A 64 3.27 -5.28 -6.46
C PHE A 64 4.00 -4.35 -7.45
N GLY A 65 5.33 -4.32 -7.47
CA GLY A 65 6.10 -3.43 -8.35
C GLY A 65 5.69 -1.96 -8.17
N GLU A 66 5.53 -1.25 -9.28
CA GLU A 66 5.15 0.17 -9.29
C GLU A 66 3.73 0.43 -8.77
N PHE A 67 2.84 -0.57 -8.79
CA PHE A 67 1.50 -0.41 -8.21
C PHE A 67 1.54 -0.13 -6.71
N ALA A 68 2.57 -0.62 -6.01
CA ALA A 68 2.77 -0.39 -4.59
C ALA A 68 2.76 1.11 -4.22
N ALA A 69 3.27 1.97 -5.11
CA ALA A 69 3.33 3.41 -4.87
C ALA A 69 1.95 4.09 -4.77
N ARG A 70 0.87 3.44 -5.24
CA ARG A 70 -0.49 3.99 -5.25
C ARG A 70 -1.47 3.24 -4.35
N MET A 71 -0.99 2.20 -3.66
CA MET A 71 -1.80 1.37 -2.78
C MET A 71 -1.62 1.77 -1.32
N LEU A 72 -2.57 1.35 -0.47
CA LEU A 72 -2.50 1.44 0.98
C LEU A 72 -2.44 0.05 1.58
N PHE A 73 -1.67 -0.10 2.66
CA PHE A 73 -1.34 -1.41 3.20
C PHE A 73 -1.59 -1.48 4.70
N THR A 74 -2.01 -2.65 5.17
CA THR A 74 -1.72 -3.10 6.53
C THR A 74 -0.57 -4.10 6.45
N GLU A 75 0.16 -4.30 7.54
CA GLU A 75 1.22 -5.32 7.59
C GLU A 75 0.67 -6.72 7.29
N ALA A 76 -0.38 -7.14 8.00
CA ALA A 76 -1.04 -8.42 7.78
C ALA A 76 -1.56 -8.56 6.34
N GLY A 77 -2.21 -7.52 5.80
CA GLY A 77 -2.71 -7.54 4.42
C GLY A 77 -1.59 -7.68 3.39
N LEU A 78 -0.47 -6.97 3.59
CA LEU A 78 0.70 -7.09 2.73
C LEU A 78 1.34 -8.48 2.82
N GLU A 79 1.44 -9.07 4.01
CA GLU A 79 1.99 -10.40 4.23
C GLU A 79 1.15 -11.49 3.58
N GLN A 80 -0.18 -11.38 3.70
CA GLN A 80 -1.16 -12.32 3.15
C GLN A 80 -1.36 -12.18 1.63
N ALA A 81 -1.05 -11.01 1.05
CA ALA A 81 -1.35 -10.76 -0.35
C ALA A 81 -0.66 -11.70 -1.33
N THR A 82 -1.40 -12.15 -2.34
CA THR A 82 -0.88 -12.87 -3.51
C THR A 82 0.10 -11.99 -4.28
N ARG A 83 1.23 -12.56 -4.72
CA ARG A 83 2.20 -11.87 -5.59
C ARG A 83 1.62 -11.71 -6.99
N LEU A 84 1.88 -10.59 -7.67
CA LEU A 84 1.32 -10.31 -9.00
C LEU A 84 1.52 -11.43 -10.04
N PRO A 85 2.68 -12.10 -10.15
CA PRO A 85 2.82 -13.20 -11.12
C PRO A 85 1.87 -14.38 -10.87
N VAL A 86 1.56 -14.67 -9.61
CA VAL A 86 0.63 -15.74 -9.23
C VAL A 86 -0.81 -15.30 -9.50
N ALA A 87 -1.16 -14.08 -9.12
CA ALA A 87 -2.47 -13.49 -9.39
C ALA A 87 -2.76 -13.44 -10.91
N ALA A 88 -1.77 -13.07 -11.73
CA ALA A 88 -1.87 -13.06 -13.18
C ALA A 88 -2.12 -14.47 -13.76
N GLN A 89 -1.46 -15.49 -13.20
CA GLN A 89 -1.72 -16.88 -13.61
C GLN A 89 -3.15 -17.32 -13.26
N HIS A 90 -3.68 -16.91 -12.10
CA HIS A 90 -5.07 -17.16 -11.74
C HIS A 90 -6.03 -16.48 -12.73
N ALA A 91 -5.85 -15.18 -12.96
CA ALA A 91 -6.65 -14.40 -13.91
C ALA A 91 -6.65 -15.01 -15.32
N GLY A 92 -5.47 -15.41 -15.81
CA GLY A 92 -5.32 -16.06 -17.11
C GLY A 92 -6.15 -17.35 -17.25
N ARG A 93 -6.33 -18.13 -16.19
CA ARG A 93 -7.18 -19.34 -16.22
C ARG A 93 -8.66 -18.99 -16.39
N PHE A 94 -9.15 -17.96 -15.71
CA PHE A 94 -10.53 -17.49 -15.87
C PHE A 94 -10.76 -16.94 -17.28
N GLN A 95 -9.81 -16.16 -17.80
CA GLN A 95 -9.86 -15.61 -19.15
C GLN A 95 -9.86 -16.72 -20.21
N GLN A 96 -8.99 -17.72 -20.09
CA GLN A 96 -8.94 -18.88 -21.00
C GLN A 96 -10.22 -19.73 -20.95
N ALA A 97 -10.92 -19.75 -19.81
CA ALA A 97 -12.21 -20.40 -19.66
C ALA A 97 -13.40 -19.57 -20.18
N GLY A 98 -13.16 -18.36 -20.71
CA GLY A 98 -14.21 -17.48 -21.22
C GLY A 98 -15.09 -16.86 -20.14
N VAL A 99 -14.62 -16.78 -18.89
CA VAL A 99 -15.38 -16.19 -17.79
C VAL A 99 -15.38 -14.67 -17.91
N ALA A 100 -16.56 -14.09 -18.07
CA ALA A 100 -16.74 -12.63 -18.24
C ALA A 100 -16.99 -11.88 -16.92
N HIS A 101 -17.41 -12.58 -15.86
CA HIS A 101 -17.72 -11.98 -14.56
C HIS A 101 -17.13 -12.81 -13.44
N VAL A 102 -16.40 -12.16 -12.54
CA VAL A 102 -15.78 -12.79 -11.36
C VAL A 102 -16.14 -12.01 -10.11
N ALA A 103 -16.57 -12.72 -9.07
CA ALA A 103 -16.77 -12.17 -7.73
C ALA A 103 -15.65 -12.67 -6.82
N ASP A 104 -14.78 -11.75 -6.38
CA ASP A 104 -13.71 -12.05 -5.43
C ASP A 104 -14.21 -11.83 -3.99
N LEU A 105 -14.79 -12.89 -3.40
CA LEU A 105 -15.36 -12.86 -2.06
C LEU A 105 -14.28 -12.79 -0.95
N GLY A 106 -13.02 -13.06 -1.29
CA GLY A 106 -11.88 -13.07 -0.39
C GLY A 106 -10.84 -12.03 -0.78
N CYS A 107 -11.26 -10.89 -1.33
CA CYS A 107 -10.39 -9.98 -2.08
C CYS A 107 -9.22 -9.38 -1.29
N GLY A 108 -9.29 -9.37 0.05
CA GLY A 108 -8.22 -8.87 0.91
C GLY A 108 -7.84 -7.43 0.53
N ILE A 109 -6.56 -7.21 0.18
CA ILE A 109 -6.07 -5.91 -0.30
C ILE A 109 -6.16 -5.72 -1.82
N GLY A 110 -6.90 -6.59 -2.52
CA GLY A 110 -7.26 -6.46 -3.93
C GLY A 110 -6.24 -7.00 -4.93
N GLY A 111 -5.24 -7.77 -4.51
CA GLY A 111 -4.18 -8.26 -5.41
C GLY A 111 -4.68 -9.16 -6.53
N ASP A 112 -5.50 -10.17 -6.21
CA ASP A 112 -6.11 -11.06 -7.20
C ASP A 112 -7.17 -10.32 -8.04
N ALA A 113 -8.02 -9.52 -7.40
CA ALA A 113 -9.00 -8.67 -8.09
C ALA A 113 -8.36 -7.72 -9.13
N MET A 114 -7.22 -7.10 -8.82
CA MET A 114 -6.46 -6.26 -9.77
C MET A 114 -6.01 -7.05 -11.00
N ALA A 115 -5.54 -8.28 -10.82
CA ALA A 115 -5.11 -9.13 -11.92
C ALA A 115 -6.29 -9.62 -12.77
N MET A 116 -7.44 -9.92 -12.14
CA MET A 116 -8.67 -10.32 -12.84
C MET A 116 -9.30 -9.18 -13.65
N ALA A 117 -9.03 -7.92 -13.27
CA ALA A 117 -9.56 -6.74 -13.94
C ALA A 117 -8.64 -6.13 -15.02
N ALA A 118 -7.44 -6.70 -15.22
CA ALA A 118 -6.44 -6.25 -16.20
C ALA A 118 -6.72 -6.82 -17.61
#